data_AF-A0A391NTV8-F1
#
_entry.id   AF-A0A391NTV8-F1
#
_cell.length_a   1.000
_cell.length_b   1.000
_cell.length_c   1.000
_cell.angle_alpha   90.00
_cell.angle_beta   90.00
_cell.angle_gamma   90.00
#
_symmetry.space_group_name_H-M   'P 1'
#
loop_
_entity.id
_entity.type
_entity.pdbx_description
1 polymer ?
#
loop_
_entity_poly.entity_id
_entity_poly.type
_entity_poly.pdbx_seq_one_letter_code
_entity_poly.pdbx_strand_id
1 'polypeptide(L)'
;MGPYTCFFRIVRTHSDPGQYDNRVYLYDRVSGDATLCEPLPYPDMVLCACMLNPTTMIVVQEERQLLVKLAPEMFNVYTDVD
;
A
#
# COMPACT_ATOMS: atom_id res chain seq x y z
N MET A 1 2.25 8.13 -16.83
CA MET A 1 2.11 7.38 -15.57
C MET A 1 3.14 7.92 -14.60
N GLY A 2 2.75 8.32 -13.39
CA GLY A 2 3.68 8.88 -12.39
C GLY A 2 4.67 7.83 -11.87
N PRO A 3 5.67 8.23 -11.06
CA PRO A 3 6.74 7.35 -10.60
C PRO A 3 6.26 6.29 -9.59
N TYR A 4 5.07 6.48 -9.00
CA TYR A 4 4.55 5.63 -7.94
C TYR A 4 3.71 4.45 -8.44
N THR A 5 3.91 3.28 -7.84
CA THR A 5 3.13 2.06 -8.05
C THR A 5 2.76 1.46 -6.71
N CYS A 6 1.52 1.02 -6.52
CA CYS A 6 1.17 0.23 -5.34
C CYS A 6 1.43 -1.26 -5.58
N PHE A 7 1.83 -1.97 -4.54
CA PHE A 7 1.83 -3.44 -4.51
C PHE A 7 1.48 -3.94 -3.11
N PHE A 8 1.02 -5.17 -3.00
CA PHE A 8 0.72 -5.78 -1.71
C PHE A 8 1.54 -7.04 -1.51
N ARG A 9 1.84 -7.35 -0.24
CA ARG A 9 2.55 -8.55 0.17
C ARG A 9 1.78 -9.20 1.31
N ILE A 10 1.53 -10.49 1.15
CA ILE A 10 0.97 -11.33 2.20
C ILE A 10 2.13 -11.87 3.03
N VAL A 11 2.19 -11.48 4.30
CA VAL A 11 3.18 -12.00 5.26
C VAL A 11 2.46 -12.96 6.19
N ARG A 12 2.94 -14.20 6.27
CA ARG A 12 2.43 -15.16 7.26
C ARG A 12 2.97 -14.78 8.62
N THR A 13 2.08 -14.52 9.58
CA THR A 13 2.51 -14.34 10.98
C THR A 13 2.88 -15.70 11.56
N HIS A 14 4.08 -15.78 12.17
CA HIS A 14 4.54 -17.01 12.82
C HIS A 14 3.70 -17.40 14.05
N SER A 15 2.95 -16.46 14.61
CA SER A 15 2.18 -16.59 15.86
C SER A 15 0.85 -17.32 15.69
N ASP A 16 0.23 -17.26 14.50
CA ASP A 16 -1.05 -17.91 14.23
C ASP A 16 -1.11 -18.35 12.75
N PRO A 17 -1.15 -19.66 12.44
CA PRO A 17 -1.17 -20.18 11.09
C PRO A 17 -2.44 -19.81 10.28
N GLY A 18 -3.47 -19.26 10.93
CA GLY A 18 -4.66 -18.72 10.27
C GLY A 18 -4.63 -17.21 10.00
N GLN A 19 -3.68 -16.48 10.58
CA GLN A 19 -3.62 -15.02 10.48
C GLN A 19 -2.64 -14.59 9.36
N TYR A 20 -3.14 -13.79 8.43
CA TYR A 20 -2.35 -13.17 7.38
C TYR A 20 -2.12 -11.70 7.73
N ASP A 21 -0.86 -11.26 7.74
CA ASP A 21 -0.49 -9.85 7.84
C ASP A 21 -0.38 -9.31 6.41
N ASN A 22 -1.47 -8.71 5.93
CA ASN A 22 -1.57 -8.13 4.61
C ASN A 22 -0.99 -6.71 4.63
N ARG A 23 0.14 -6.54 3.96
CA ARG A 23 0.85 -5.26 3.91
C ARG A 23 0.73 -4.66 2.52
N VAL A 24 0.36 -3.38 2.45
CA VAL A 24 0.29 -2.64 1.19
C VAL A 24 1.41 -1.61 1.17
N TYR A 25 2.10 -1.50 0.03
CA TYR A 25 3.26 -0.67 -0.14
C TYR A 25 3.07 0.30 -1.29
N LEU A 26 3.63 1.49 -1.12
CA LEU A 26 3.86 2.44 -2.20
C LEU A 26 5.32 2.29 -2.65
N TYR A 27 5.51 1.94 -3.91
CA TYR A 27 6.81 1.83 -4.55
C TYR A 27 7.12 3.10 -5.34
N ASP A 28 8.23 3.76 -5.03
CA ASP A 28 8.81 4.79 -5.89
C ASP A 28 9.80 4.15 -6.86
N ARG A 29 9.48 4.24 -8.17
CA ARG A 29 10.36 3.70 -9.22
C ARG A 29 11.64 4.51 -9.43
N VAL A 30 11.68 5.77 -8.99
CA VAL A 30 12.84 6.65 -9.19
C VAL A 30 13.91 6.39 -8.14
N SER A 31 13.53 6.37 -6.86
CA SER A 31 14.47 6.03 -5.78
C SER A 31 14.68 4.52 -5.62
N GLY A 32 13.69 3.72 -6.03
CA GLY A 32 13.66 2.27 -5.79
C GLY A 32 13.15 1.89 -4.41
N ASP A 33 12.62 2.84 -3.63
CA ASP A 33 12.15 2.61 -2.27
C ASP A 33 10.70 2.12 -2.22
N ALA A 34 10.40 1.33 -1.19
CA ALA A 34 9.05 0.88 -0.88
C ALA A 34 8.64 1.36 0.52
N THR A 35 7.62 2.20 0.59
CA THR A 35 7.04 2.70 1.84
C THR A 35 5.81 1.89 2.21
N LEU A 36 5.78 1.34 3.42
CA LEU A 36 4.60 0.65 3.95
C LEU A 36 3.47 1.68 4.16
N CYS A 37 2.31 1.42 3.57
CA CYS A 37 1.09 2.17 3.88
C CYS A 37 0.63 1.83 5.31
N GLU A 38 -0.10 2.72 5.96
CA GLU A 38 -0.67 2.43 7.28
C GLU A 38 -1.40 1.08 7.30
N PRO A 39 -1.41 0.36 8.43
CA PRO A 39 -2.09 -0.92 8.55
C PRO A 39 -3.55 -0.81 8.11
N LEU A 40 -4.01 -1.75 7.30
CA LEU A 40 -5.40 -1.78 6.90
C LEU A 40 -6.28 -2.00 8.15
N PRO A 41 -7.46 -1.35 8.23
CA PRO A 41 -8.34 -1.47 9.38
C PRO A 41 -8.93 -2.87 9.56
N TYR A 42 -8.81 -3.74 8.55
CA TYR A 42 -9.36 -5.09 8.54
C TYR A 42 -8.27 -6.10 8.15
N PRO A 43 -8.18 -7.25 8.85
CA PRO A 43 -7.14 -8.25 8.63
C PRO A 43 -7.39 -9.16 7.41
N ASP A 44 -8.51 -8.97 6.69
CA ASP A 44 -8.93 -9.79 5.55
C ASP A 44 -7.86 -9.81 4.44
N MET A 45 -7.79 -10.94 3.71
CA MET A 45 -6.85 -11.13 2.61
C MET A 45 -7.01 -10.05 1.54
N VAL A 46 -5.89 -9.45 1.14
CA VAL A 46 -5.86 -8.51 0.02
C VAL A 46 -5.82 -9.29 -1.29
N LEU A 47 -6.81 -9.08 -2.13
CA LEU A 47 -6.93 -9.67 -3.46
C LEU A 47 -6.30 -8.78 -4.53
N CYS A 48 -6.42 -7.46 -4.36
CA CYS A 48 -5.91 -6.47 -5.31
C CYS A 48 -5.64 -5.14 -4.59
N ALA A 49 -4.63 -4.40 -5.07
CA ALA A 49 -4.41 -3.01 -4.71
C ALA A 49 -4.14 -2.21 -5.99
N CYS A 50 -4.77 -1.05 -6.13
CA CYS A 50 -4.61 -0.18 -7.30
C CYS A 50 -4.61 1.29 -6.92
N MET A 51 -3.68 2.06 -7.46
CA MET A 51 -3.67 3.52 -7.34
C MET A 51 -4.79 4.12 -8.20
N LEU A 52 -5.71 4.86 -7.59
CA LEU A 52 -6.76 5.60 -8.31
C LEU A 52 -6.27 6.98 -8.74
N ASN A 53 -5.48 7.61 -7.89
CA ASN A 53 -4.80 8.88 -8.12
C ASN A 53 -3.54 8.91 -7.25
N PRO A 54 -2.68 9.94 -7.34
CA PRO A 54 -1.45 9.98 -6.55
C PRO A 54 -1.68 9.80 -5.04
N THR A 55 -2.77 10.31 -4.48
CA THR A 55 -3.04 10.32 -3.03
C THR A 55 -4.06 9.26 -2.58
N THR A 56 -4.55 8.41 -3.47
CA THR A 56 -5.64 7.48 -3.13
C THR A 56 -5.45 6.15 -3.83
N MET A 57 -5.58 5.09 -3.05
CA MET A 57 -5.52 3.71 -3.49
C MET A 57 -6.83 3.00 -3.15
N ILE A 58 -7.26 2.11 -4.03
CA ILE A 58 -8.29 1.13 -3.71
C ILE A 58 -7.63 -0.20 -3.35
N VAL A 59 -8.08 -0.79 -2.24
CA VAL A 59 -7.67 -2.12 -1.79
C VAL A 59 -8.92 -2.99 -1.79
N VAL A 60 -8.86 -4.11 -2.51
CA VAL A 60 -9.94 -5.08 -2.58
C VAL A 60 -9.60 -6.25 -1.65
N GLN A 61 -10.50 -6.52 -0.73
CA GLN A 61 -10.52 -7.68 0.14
C GLN A 61 -11.71 -8.58 -0.24
N GLU A 62 -11.75 -9.80 0.28
CA GLU A 62 -12.79 -10.78 -0.06
C GLU A 62 -14.22 -10.27 0.21
N GLU A 63 -14.44 -9.63 1.35
CA GLU A 63 -15.77 -9.14 1.75
C GLU A 63 -16.01 -7.65 1.45
N ARG A 64 -14.97 -6.89 1.09
CA ARG A 64 -15.04 -5.42 1.07
C ARG A 64 -14.05 -4.75 0.14
N GLN A 65 -14.33 -3.49 -0.18
CA GLN A 65 -13.41 -2.59 -0.88
C GLN A 65 -13.09 -1.40 0.02
N LEU A 66 -11.82 -1.04 0.10
CA LEU A 66 -11.32 0.04 0.95
C LEU A 66 -10.71 1.13 0.08
N LEU A 67 -11.06 2.38 0.35
CA LEU A 67 -10.36 3.54 -0.16
C LEU A 67 -9.35 3.99 0.89
N VAL A 68 -8.07 3.81 0.58
CA VAL A 68 -6.94 4.20 1.42
C VAL A 68 -6.42 5.54 0.93
N LYS A 69 -6.47 6.56 1.79
CA LYS A 69 -5.78 7.81 1.54
C LYS A 69 -4.30 7.63 1.86
N LEU A 70 -3.45 7.99 0.91
CA LEU A 70 -2.01 7.97 1.08
C LEU A 70 -1.60 9.31 1.68
N ALA A 71 -0.78 9.26 2.72
CA ALA A 71 -0.30 10.44 3.41
C ALA A 71 0.56 11.28 2.44
N PRO A 72 0.33 12.60 2.29
CA PRO A 72 1.10 13.45 1.38
C PRO A 72 2.62 13.35 1.58
N GLU A 73 3.05 13.07 2.80
CA GLU A 73 4.44 12.92 3.21
C GLU A 73 5.13 11.74 2.52
N MET A 74 4.36 10.73 2.08
CA MET A 74 4.87 9.62 1.25
C MET A 74 5.33 10.09 -0.14
N PHE A 75 4.93 11.30 -0.55
CA PHE A 75 5.24 11.88 -1.86
C PHE A 75 6.29 13.01 -1.77
N ASN A 76 6.67 13.44 -0.56
CA ASN A 76 7.56 14.58 -0.33
C ASN A 76 9.04 14.30 -0.66
N VAL A 77 9.40 13.13 -1.20
CA VAL A 77 10.78 12.84 -1.62
C VAL A 77 11.23 13.75 -2.80
N TYR A 78 10.27 14.42 -3.48
CA TYR A 78 10.54 15.28 -4.63
C TYR A 78 10.63 16.79 -4.32
N THR A 79 10.52 17.24 -3.06
CA THR A 79 10.61 18.68 -2.77
C THR A 79 12.05 19.24 -2.69
N ASP A 80 13.08 18.39 -2.75
CA ASP A 80 14.50 18.80 -2.73
C ASP A 80 15.19 18.56 -4.08
N VAL A 81 14.55 18.93 -5.19
CA VAL A 81 15.21 18.98 -6.50
C VAL A 81 15.01 20.36 -7.12
N ASP A 82 15.88 21.30 -6.73
CA ASP A 82 16.19 22.54 -7.48
C ASP A 82 17.28 22.24 -8.53
#